data_AF-A0A8C6T7I3-F1
#
_entry.id   AF-A0A8C6T7I3-F1
#
_cell.length_a   1.000
_cell.length_b   1.000
_cell.length_c   1.000
_cell.angle_alpha   90.00
_cell.angle_beta   90.00
_cell.angle_gamma   90.00
#
_symmetry.space_group_name_H-M   'P 1'
#
loop_
_entity.id
_entity.type
_entity.pdbx_description
1 polymer ?
#
loop_
_entity_poly.entity_id
_entity_poly.type
_entity_poly.pdbx_seq_one_letter_code
_entity_poly.pdbx_strand_id
1 'polypeptide(L)'
;ICTKSMRFLIYSCEFSLDPNTAQRNLLLSEDKRTVTRVREEQQYPDHEDRFMDQPQVLSSTGLRGRCYWEVRWSGRGVDIAVSYRGIRRRGDREESEFGNNDQSWSLRIRGGWYSICHNKRRTRLSSSSLSGSGEVGVFLDSEAGALSFYEVGSGGKLSHIYTFTSSFTEPLFPGFGLGAEGDSVSVVDLRRAPPGGPL
;
A
#
# COMPACT_ATOMS: atom_id res chain seq x y z
N ILE A 1 -26.12 10.50 -1.80
CA ILE A 1 -25.06 11.50 -2.08
C ILE A 1 -23.83 11.07 -1.31
N CYS A 2 -22.80 10.60 -2.01
CA CYS A 2 -21.57 10.03 -1.42
C CYS A 2 -20.61 11.20 -1.15
N THR A 3 -20.45 11.64 0.10
CA THR A 3 -19.52 12.70 0.48
C THR A 3 -18.11 12.14 0.66
N LYS A 4 -17.57 11.54 -0.40
CA LYS A 4 -16.13 11.39 -0.54
C LYS A 4 -15.56 12.80 -0.58
N SER A 5 -14.58 13.11 0.27
CA SER A 5 -14.11 14.50 0.41
C SER A 5 -13.56 14.97 -0.94
N MET A 6 -14.29 15.87 -1.64
CA MET A 6 -13.97 16.34 -3.00
C MET A 6 -12.53 16.85 -3.14
N ARG A 7 -11.90 17.26 -2.04
CA ARG A 7 -10.53 17.75 -1.97
C ARG A 7 -9.43 16.70 -2.23
N PHE A 8 -9.68 15.42 -1.96
CA PHE A 8 -8.67 14.38 -2.24
C PHE A 8 -8.79 13.83 -3.66
N LEU A 9 -10.00 13.82 -4.23
CA LEU A 9 -10.24 13.29 -5.58
C LEU A 9 -9.54 14.10 -6.69
N ILE A 10 -9.32 15.40 -6.48
CA ILE A 10 -8.55 16.24 -7.42
C ILE A 10 -7.06 15.86 -7.49
N TYR A 11 -6.56 15.14 -6.48
CA TYR A 11 -5.19 14.63 -6.42
C TYR A 11 -5.15 13.12 -6.70
N SER A 12 -6.20 12.54 -7.28
CA SER A 12 -6.22 11.10 -7.56
C SER A 12 -5.06 10.71 -8.47
N CYS A 13 -4.28 9.73 -8.02
CA CYS A 13 -3.14 9.19 -8.76
C CYS A 13 -3.39 7.74 -9.12
N GLU A 14 -3.00 7.37 -10.33
CA GLU A 14 -3.07 6.01 -10.81
C GLU A 14 -1.69 5.43 -11.01
N PHE A 15 -1.56 4.16 -10.65
CA PHE A 15 -0.38 3.36 -10.90
C PHE A 15 -0.80 1.90 -11.06
N SER A 16 0.09 1.13 -11.67
CA SER A 16 0.01 -0.33 -11.73
C SER A 16 1.10 -0.93 -10.87
N LEU A 17 0.89 -2.18 -10.45
CA LEU A 17 1.90 -2.98 -9.78
C LEU A 17 2.94 -3.48 -10.76
N ASP A 18 4.20 -3.48 -10.32
CA ASP A 18 5.33 -3.89 -11.13
C ASP A 18 5.63 -5.38 -10.94
N PRO A 19 5.35 -6.24 -11.94
CA PRO A 19 5.65 -7.67 -11.86
C PRO A 19 7.16 -7.96 -11.75
N ASN A 20 8.03 -7.01 -12.11
CA ASN A 20 9.48 -7.16 -11.94
C ASN A 20 9.90 -7.05 -10.47
N THR A 21 9.09 -6.40 -9.64
CA THR A 21 9.38 -6.26 -8.20
C THR A 21 8.73 -7.33 -7.34
N ALA A 22 7.64 -7.93 -7.84
CA ALA A 22 6.81 -8.87 -7.09
C ALA A 22 7.58 -10.13 -6.65
N GLN A 23 7.56 -10.45 -5.36
CA GLN A 23 8.08 -11.73 -4.91
C GLN A 23 7.27 -12.89 -5.52
N ARG A 24 7.92 -14.04 -5.76
CA ARG A 24 7.33 -15.13 -6.56
C ARG A 24 6.07 -15.76 -5.97
N ASN A 25 5.78 -15.63 -4.68
CA ASN A 25 4.52 -16.11 -4.10
C ASN A 25 3.39 -15.07 -4.15
N LEU A 26 3.56 -13.98 -4.90
CA LEU A 26 2.53 -12.99 -5.15
C LEU A 26 1.96 -13.13 -6.55
N LEU A 27 0.67 -13.38 -6.65
CA LEU A 27 -0.07 -13.40 -7.91
C LEU A 27 -0.64 -12.01 -8.18
N LEU A 28 -0.17 -11.38 -9.26
CA LEU A 28 -0.75 -10.14 -9.78
C LEU A 28 -1.92 -10.45 -10.73
N SER A 29 -2.99 -9.64 -10.65
CA SER A 29 -4.05 -9.64 -11.66
C SER A 29 -3.55 -9.13 -13.01
N GLU A 30 -4.28 -9.46 -14.09
CA GLU A 30 -3.95 -9.05 -15.46
C GLU A 30 -3.88 -7.52 -15.61
N ASP A 31 -4.79 -6.79 -14.95
CA ASP A 31 -4.80 -5.33 -14.91
C ASP A 31 -3.73 -4.73 -13.99
N LYS A 32 -2.95 -5.57 -13.31
CA LYS A 32 -1.87 -5.20 -12.38
C LYS A 32 -2.34 -4.27 -11.25
N ARG A 33 -3.62 -4.34 -10.86
CA ARG A 33 -4.16 -3.54 -9.75
C ARG A 33 -4.35 -4.36 -8.48
N THR A 34 -4.42 -5.68 -8.59
CA THR A 34 -4.60 -6.58 -7.45
C THR A 34 -3.37 -7.47 -7.30
N VAL A 35 -2.98 -7.69 -6.04
CA VAL A 35 -1.99 -8.67 -5.65
C VAL A 35 -2.55 -9.56 -4.55
N THR A 36 -2.36 -10.86 -4.71
CA THR A 36 -2.79 -11.88 -3.75
C THR A 36 -1.61 -12.78 -3.41
N ARG A 37 -1.45 -13.13 -2.14
CA ARG A 37 -0.44 -14.10 -1.74
C ARG A 37 -0.94 -15.53 -1.94
N VAL A 38 -0.18 -16.33 -2.67
CA VAL A 38 -0.49 -17.72 -3.02
C VAL A 38 0.65 -18.66 -2.58
N ARG A 39 0.43 -19.97 -2.59
CA ARG A 39 1.49 -20.95 -2.24
C ARG A 39 2.45 -21.15 -3.40
N GLU A 40 1.91 -21.22 -4.60
CA GLU A 40 2.65 -21.54 -5.81
C GLU A 40 3.56 -20.37 -6.20
N GLU A 41 4.80 -20.68 -6.60
CA GLU A 41 5.67 -19.68 -7.20
C GLU A 41 5.17 -19.32 -8.60
N GLN A 42 4.96 -18.03 -8.82
CA GLN A 42 4.64 -17.45 -10.10
C GLN A 42 5.87 -17.44 -10.99
N GLN A 43 5.69 -17.72 -12.28
CA GLN A 43 6.76 -17.80 -13.27
C GLN A 43 7.20 -16.41 -13.75
N TYR A 44 7.54 -15.53 -12.82
CA TYR A 44 8.10 -14.23 -13.16
C TYR A 44 9.58 -14.36 -13.55
N PRO A 45 10.03 -13.73 -14.65
CA PRO A 45 11.44 -13.73 -15.04
C PRO A 45 12.35 -13.17 -13.93
N ASP A 46 13.59 -13.61 -13.87
CA ASP A 46 14.54 -13.02 -12.92
C ASP A 46 14.77 -11.54 -13.23
N HIS A 47 14.83 -10.72 -12.17
CA HIS A 47 15.00 -9.28 -12.27
C HIS A 47 15.68 -8.75 -11.01
N GLU A 48 16.56 -7.76 -11.14
CA GLU A 48 17.32 -7.19 -10.03
C GLU A 48 16.43 -6.51 -8.97
N ASP A 49 15.33 -5.90 -9.42
CA ASP A 49 14.34 -5.27 -8.54
C ASP A 49 13.40 -6.25 -7.81
N ARG A 50 13.50 -7.56 -8.07
CA ARG A 50 12.58 -8.55 -7.51
C ARG A 50 12.84 -8.79 -6.03
N PHE A 51 11.82 -8.58 -5.19
CA PHE A 51 11.90 -9.01 -3.79
C PHE A 51 12.06 -10.54 -3.74
N MET A 52 13.09 -11.01 -3.03
CA MET A 52 13.42 -12.43 -2.96
C MET A 52 12.85 -13.08 -1.68
N ASP A 53 12.97 -12.39 -0.55
CA ASP A 53 12.72 -12.99 0.77
C ASP A 53 11.37 -12.63 1.38
N GLN A 54 10.84 -11.44 1.06
CA GLN A 54 9.59 -10.93 1.62
C GLN A 54 8.49 -10.89 0.56
N PRO A 55 7.26 -11.32 0.88
CA PRO A 55 6.10 -11.31 -0.03
C PRO A 55 5.61 -9.87 -0.26
N GLN A 56 6.37 -9.11 -1.06
CA GLN A 56 6.17 -7.69 -1.31
C GLN A 56 6.21 -7.37 -2.81
N VAL A 57 5.56 -6.26 -3.16
CA VAL A 57 5.55 -5.70 -4.51
C VAL A 57 5.56 -4.17 -4.43
N LEU A 58 6.19 -3.51 -5.39
CA LEU A 58 6.08 -2.07 -5.62
C LEU A 58 5.24 -1.79 -6.86
N SER A 59 4.75 -0.56 -6.93
CA SER A 59 4.23 0.03 -8.16
C SER A 59 5.32 0.24 -9.22
N SER A 60 4.89 0.36 -10.47
CA SER A 60 5.77 0.65 -11.61
C SER A 60 6.21 2.11 -11.69
N THR A 61 5.42 3.01 -11.11
CA THR A 61 5.63 4.46 -11.17
C THR A 61 5.82 5.04 -9.78
N GLY A 62 6.91 5.77 -9.58
CA GLY A 62 7.14 6.56 -8.38
C GLY A 62 6.31 7.84 -8.41
N LEU A 63 5.67 8.17 -7.30
CA LEU A 63 4.82 9.34 -7.13
C LEU A 63 5.64 10.54 -6.60
N ARG A 64 5.24 11.73 -7.04
CA ARG A 64 5.76 13.04 -6.62
C ARG A 64 4.63 14.04 -6.47
N GLY A 65 4.85 15.08 -5.68
CA GLY A 65 3.88 16.13 -5.42
C GLY A 65 2.73 15.62 -4.54
N ARG A 66 1.51 16.06 -4.86
CA ARG A 66 0.29 15.67 -4.17
C ARG A 66 -0.40 14.52 -4.89
N CYS A 67 -0.48 13.37 -4.24
CA CYS A 67 -1.10 12.17 -4.76
C CYS A 67 -2.01 11.51 -3.73
N TYR A 68 -3.19 11.13 -4.17
CA TYR A 68 -4.16 10.38 -3.40
C TYR A 68 -4.53 9.09 -4.10
N TRP A 69 -4.54 7.98 -3.37
CA TRP A 69 -5.07 6.71 -3.86
C TRP A 69 -5.73 5.95 -2.72
N GLU A 70 -6.56 4.97 -3.09
CA GLU A 70 -7.18 4.07 -2.13
C GLU A 70 -6.84 2.64 -2.48
N VAL A 71 -6.78 1.81 -1.45
CA VAL A 71 -6.57 0.38 -1.58
C VAL A 71 -7.61 -0.36 -0.78
N ARG A 72 -8.22 -1.37 -1.40
CA ARG A 72 -9.02 -2.37 -0.71
C ARG A 72 -8.09 -3.51 -0.33
N TRP A 73 -8.22 -4.01 0.89
CA TRP A 73 -7.45 -5.14 1.36
C TRP A 73 -8.34 -6.19 2.00
N SER A 74 -7.90 -7.43 1.95
CA SER A 74 -8.54 -8.56 2.63
C SER A 74 -7.48 -9.47 3.24
N GLY A 75 -7.84 -10.13 4.34
CA GLY A 75 -7.00 -11.14 4.98
C GLY A 75 -6.57 -10.79 6.40
N ARG A 76 -5.50 -11.44 6.86
CA ARG A 76 -5.06 -11.41 8.26
C ARG A 76 -3.92 -10.44 8.54
N GLY A 77 -3.13 -10.10 7.53
CA GLY A 77 -2.00 -9.20 7.68
C GLY A 77 -1.59 -8.56 6.36
N VAL A 78 -1.73 -7.24 6.23
CA VAL A 78 -1.21 -6.49 5.07
C VAL A 78 -0.37 -5.30 5.51
N ASP A 79 0.62 -4.95 4.69
CA ASP A 79 1.40 -3.73 4.80
C ASP A 79 1.06 -2.83 3.61
N ILE A 80 0.66 -1.60 3.88
CA ILE A 80 0.40 -0.55 2.89
C ILE A 80 1.50 0.49 3.05
N ALA A 81 2.41 0.53 2.08
CA ALA A 81 3.65 1.27 2.20
C ALA A 81 3.86 2.24 1.04
N VAL A 82 4.77 3.18 1.28
CA VAL A 82 5.52 3.86 0.21
C VAL A 82 7.00 3.66 0.47
N SER A 83 7.79 3.58 -0.60
CA SER A 83 9.23 3.35 -0.49
C SER A 83 10.01 4.03 -1.60
N TYR A 84 11.24 4.43 -1.31
CA TYR A 84 12.20 4.75 -2.37
C TYR A 84 12.54 3.51 -3.19
N ARG A 85 13.00 3.71 -4.42
CA ARG A 85 13.39 2.60 -5.30
C ARG A 85 14.58 1.81 -4.72
N GLY A 86 15.43 2.46 -3.94
CA GLY A 86 16.66 1.88 -3.36
C GLY A 86 16.45 0.90 -2.20
N ILE A 87 15.20 0.59 -1.80
CA ILE A 87 14.96 -0.47 -0.80
C ILE A 87 15.58 -1.79 -1.26
N ARG A 88 16.26 -2.48 -0.33
CA ARG A 88 16.92 -3.75 -0.62
C ARG A 88 15.89 -4.82 -1.00
N ARG A 89 16.24 -5.62 -2.00
CA ARG A 89 15.38 -6.69 -2.53
C ARG A 89 15.64 -8.06 -1.92
N ARG A 90 16.80 -8.22 -1.28
CA ARG A 90 17.28 -9.41 -0.59
C ARG A 90 17.82 -9.04 0.78
N GLY A 91 17.75 -9.96 1.73
CA GLY A 91 18.36 -9.87 3.04
C GLY A 91 17.37 -10.21 4.16
N ASP A 92 17.86 -10.14 5.40
CA ASP A 92 17.02 -10.32 6.58
C ASP A 92 15.83 -9.34 6.57
N ARG A 93 14.79 -9.67 7.34
CA ARG A 93 13.58 -8.85 7.49
C ARG A 93 13.87 -7.38 7.79
N GLU A 94 14.98 -7.10 8.46
CA GLU A 94 15.38 -5.75 8.82
C GLU A 94 15.85 -4.88 7.64
N GLU A 95 16.13 -5.47 6.49
CA GLU A 95 16.69 -4.75 5.35
C GLU A 95 15.71 -4.61 4.19
N SER A 96 14.90 -5.63 3.95
CA SER A 96 14.00 -5.70 2.78
C SER A 96 12.52 -5.50 3.10
N GLU A 97 12.08 -5.67 4.35
CA GLU A 97 10.67 -5.54 4.76
C GLU A 97 10.24 -4.07 4.89
N PHE A 98 9.07 -3.72 4.36
CA PHE A 98 8.52 -2.37 4.45
C PHE A 98 8.39 -1.90 5.90
N GLY A 99 8.89 -0.70 6.16
CA GLY A 99 8.91 -0.05 7.47
C GLY A 99 10.04 -0.50 8.41
N ASN A 100 10.77 -1.57 8.08
CA ASN A 100 11.93 -2.01 8.86
C ASN A 100 13.26 -1.38 8.39
N ASN A 101 13.21 -0.44 7.44
CA ASN A 101 14.36 0.30 6.95
C ASN A 101 14.03 1.80 6.87
N ASP A 102 15.04 2.61 6.58
CA ASP A 102 14.91 4.06 6.37
C ASP A 102 14.39 4.43 4.97
N GLN A 103 14.27 3.45 4.06
CA GLN A 103 13.81 3.62 2.69
C GLN A 103 12.28 3.53 2.54
N SER A 104 11.55 3.23 3.61
CA SER A 104 10.11 2.96 3.53
C SER A 104 9.33 3.38 4.76
N TRP A 105 8.05 3.70 4.53
CA TRP A 105 7.06 4.06 5.54
C TRP A 105 5.82 3.20 5.31
N SER A 106 5.38 2.48 6.34
CA SER A 106 4.30 1.50 6.22
C SER A 106 3.22 1.68 7.29
N LEU A 107 1.97 1.55 6.85
CA LEU A 107 0.84 1.18 7.71
C LEU A 107 0.65 -0.33 7.63
N ARG A 108 0.91 -1.00 8.76
CA ARG A 108 0.66 -2.42 8.95
C ARG A 108 -0.70 -2.65 9.58
N ILE A 109 -1.50 -3.53 8.97
CA ILE A 109 -2.81 -3.95 9.48
C ILE A 109 -2.72 -5.43 9.81
N ARG A 110 -2.81 -5.80 11.09
CA ARG A 110 -2.73 -7.21 11.50
C ARG A 110 -3.53 -7.47 12.77
N GLY A 111 -4.34 -8.53 12.76
CA GLY A 111 -5.10 -8.97 13.94
C GLY A 111 -6.05 -7.91 14.52
N GLY A 112 -6.62 -7.05 13.67
CA GLY A 112 -7.52 -5.96 14.08
C GLY A 112 -6.82 -4.72 14.61
N TRP A 113 -5.51 -4.55 14.38
CA TRP A 113 -4.75 -3.39 14.86
C TRP A 113 -3.98 -2.71 13.73
N TYR A 114 -3.90 -1.39 13.82
CA TYR A 114 -2.96 -0.59 13.04
C TYR A 114 -1.60 -0.52 13.74
N SER A 115 -0.53 -0.55 12.96
CA SER A 115 0.81 -0.18 13.41
C SER A 115 1.48 0.65 12.33
N ILE A 116 2.14 1.72 12.72
CA ILE A 116 3.02 2.47 11.81
C ILE A 116 4.44 1.97 11.97
N CYS A 117 5.12 1.76 10.86
CA CYS A 117 6.47 1.19 10.79
C CYS A 117 7.35 2.08 9.94
N HIS A 118 8.50 2.50 10.48
CA HIS A 118 9.56 3.19 9.75
C HIS A 118 10.89 3.02 10.51
N ASN A 119 11.98 2.75 9.78
CA ASN A 119 13.34 2.65 10.31
C ASN A 119 13.43 1.75 11.56
N LYS A 120 12.92 0.52 11.44
CA LYS A 120 12.86 -0.50 12.53
C LYS A 120 12.02 -0.10 13.74
N ARG A 121 11.37 1.07 13.70
CA ARG A 121 10.47 1.51 14.76
C ARG A 121 9.05 1.18 14.39
N ARG A 122 8.41 0.37 15.24
CA ARG A 122 6.99 0.04 15.14
C ARG A 122 6.23 0.68 16.29
N THR A 123 5.20 1.45 15.97
CA THR A 123 4.26 2.01 16.95
C THR A 123 2.88 1.44 16.69
N ARG A 124 2.36 0.66 17.63
CA ARG A 124 0.97 0.17 17.59
C ARG A 124 0.03 1.34 17.87
N LEU A 125 -0.98 1.50 17.02
CA LEU A 125 -2.00 2.52 17.15
C LEU A 125 -3.29 1.90 17.73
N SER A 126 -4.44 2.51 17.42
CA SER A 126 -5.76 2.06 17.83
C SER A 126 -6.16 0.70 17.22
N SER A 127 -7.20 0.10 17.80
CA SER A 127 -7.91 -1.00 17.15
C SER A 127 -8.48 -0.49 15.83
N SER A 128 -8.29 -1.27 14.78
CA SER A 128 -8.97 -1.05 13.52
C SER A 128 -10.45 -1.40 13.70
N SER A 129 -11.34 -0.61 13.09
CA SER A 129 -12.75 -1.00 12.95
C SER A 129 -12.92 -2.13 11.91
N LEU A 130 -11.88 -2.37 11.11
CA LEU A 130 -11.82 -3.33 10.03
C LEU A 130 -11.37 -4.70 10.58
N SER A 131 -12.22 -5.71 10.39
CA SER A 131 -11.89 -7.11 10.70
C SER A 131 -11.90 -7.93 9.43
N GLY A 132 -10.72 -8.40 9.01
CA GLY A 132 -10.54 -9.30 7.87
C GLY A 132 -10.65 -8.66 6.48
N SER A 133 -11.15 -7.43 6.36
CA SER A 133 -11.10 -6.64 5.13
C SER A 133 -11.42 -5.17 5.39
N GLY A 134 -11.02 -4.30 4.47
CA GLY A 134 -11.49 -2.92 4.42
C GLY A 134 -10.75 -2.08 3.39
N GLU A 135 -10.83 -0.76 3.53
CA GLU A 135 -10.28 0.17 2.55
C GLU A 135 -9.50 1.28 3.25
N VAL A 136 -8.33 1.61 2.69
CA VAL A 136 -7.40 2.61 3.21
C VAL A 136 -7.10 3.62 2.13
N GLY A 137 -7.27 4.89 2.47
CA GLY A 137 -6.83 6.03 1.66
C GLY A 137 -5.42 6.43 2.07
N VAL A 138 -4.59 6.73 1.08
CA VAL A 138 -3.23 7.22 1.29
C VAL A 138 -3.10 8.56 0.56
N PHE A 139 -2.59 9.56 1.27
CA PHE A 139 -2.29 10.87 0.71
C PHE A 139 -0.82 11.19 0.91
N LEU A 140 -0.11 11.37 -0.20
CA LEU A 140 1.25 11.87 -0.25
C LEU A 140 1.21 13.35 -0.63
N ASP A 141 1.92 14.18 0.14
CA ASP A 141 2.32 15.53 -0.24
C ASP A 141 3.84 15.60 -0.08
N SER A 142 4.58 15.28 -1.15
CA SER A 142 6.04 15.18 -1.07
C SER A 142 6.71 16.54 -0.85
N GLU A 143 6.08 17.63 -1.30
CA GLU A 143 6.59 18.99 -1.14
C GLU A 143 6.44 19.47 0.31
N ALA A 144 5.31 19.17 0.95
CA ALA A 144 5.09 19.43 2.37
C ALA A 144 5.75 18.38 3.29
N GLY A 145 6.31 17.32 2.72
CA GLY A 145 6.93 16.24 3.48
C GLY A 145 5.94 15.40 4.29
N ALA A 146 4.69 15.26 3.83
CA ALA A 146 3.61 14.58 4.55
C ALA A 146 3.14 13.31 3.84
N LEU A 147 3.04 12.21 4.58
CA LEU A 147 2.41 10.97 4.14
C LEU A 147 1.33 10.58 5.15
N SER A 148 0.07 10.68 4.74
CA SER A 148 -1.09 10.46 5.59
C SER A 148 -1.88 9.21 5.20
N PHE A 149 -2.32 8.46 6.20
CA PHE A 149 -3.17 7.28 6.06
C PHE A 149 -4.54 7.54 6.66
N TYR A 150 -5.57 7.03 5.99
CA TYR A 150 -6.97 7.18 6.36
C TYR A 150 -7.70 5.85 6.27
N GLU A 151 -8.58 5.58 7.22
CA GLU A 151 -9.59 4.53 7.09
C GLU A 151 -10.72 5.08 6.23
N VAL A 152 -11.11 4.34 5.19
CA VAL A 152 -12.24 4.71 4.32
C VAL A 152 -13.48 3.98 4.82
N GLY A 153 -14.36 4.73 5.47
CA GLY A 153 -15.64 4.23 5.97
C GLY A 153 -16.75 4.28 4.92
N SER A 154 -17.93 3.79 5.32
CA SER A 154 -19.14 3.80 4.51
C SER A 154 -19.44 5.19 3.94
N GLY A 155 -19.75 5.26 2.64
CA GLY A 155 -20.03 6.52 1.94
C GLY A 155 -18.79 7.38 1.65
N GLY A 156 -17.59 6.82 1.72
CA GLY A 156 -16.33 7.51 1.39
C GLY A 156 -15.83 8.45 2.49
N LYS A 157 -16.34 8.32 3.72
CA LYS A 157 -15.88 9.11 4.86
C LYS A 157 -14.45 8.70 5.22
N LEU A 158 -13.54 9.67 5.27
CA LEU A 158 -12.15 9.45 5.66
C LEU A 158 -11.96 9.73 7.14
N SER A 159 -11.48 8.74 7.88
CA SER A 159 -11.03 8.89 9.28
C SER A 159 -9.51 8.83 9.30
N HIS A 160 -8.85 9.88 9.77
CA HIS A 160 -7.39 9.93 9.85
C HIS A 160 -6.86 8.84 10.78
N ILE A 161 -5.84 8.11 10.32
CA ILE A 161 -5.13 7.09 11.11
C ILE A 161 -3.82 7.68 11.63
N TYR A 162 -2.98 8.17 10.71
CA TYR A 162 -1.65 8.68 11.04
C TYR A 162 -1.06 9.51 9.90
N THR A 163 -0.14 10.41 10.24
CA THR A 163 0.69 11.14 9.27
C THR A 163 2.16 11.01 9.65
N PHE A 164 2.98 10.52 8.72
CA PHE A 164 4.43 10.67 8.80
C PHE A 164 4.82 12.05 8.28
N THR A 165 5.81 12.64 8.93
CA THR A 165 6.50 13.85 8.44
C THR A 165 7.95 13.48 8.15
N SER A 166 8.40 13.71 6.93
CA SER A 166 9.77 13.43 6.48
C SER A 166 10.15 14.31 5.28
N SER A 167 11.45 14.49 5.06
CA SER A 167 11.95 15.17 3.86
C SER A 167 12.12 14.15 2.74
N PHE A 168 11.10 14.04 1.88
CA PHE A 168 11.14 13.10 0.76
C PHE A 168 12.00 13.64 -0.38
N THR A 169 13.11 12.97 -0.68
CA THR A 169 14.13 13.45 -1.63
C THR A 169 13.99 12.84 -3.03
N GLU A 170 13.27 11.72 -3.14
CA GLU A 170 13.13 10.93 -4.36
C GLU A 170 11.67 10.56 -4.60
N PRO A 171 11.29 10.12 -5.83
CA PRO A 171 9.97 9.56 -6.07
C PRO A 171 9.68 8.40 -5.12
N LEU A 172 8.46 8.37 -4.59
CA LEU A 172 8.00 7.32 -3.69
C LEU A 172 7.10 6.34 -4.41
N PHE A 173 7.45 5.07 -4.37
CA PHE A 173 6.71 3.99 -4.98
C PHE A 173 5.72 3.42 -3.95
N PRO A 174 4.40 3.49 -4.21
CA PRO A 174 3.43 2.67 -3.49
C PRO A 174 3.87 1.20 -3.48
N GLY A 175 3.70 0.54 -2.33
CA GLY A 175 4.11 -0.85 -2.13
C GLY A 175 3.17 -1.60 -1.20
N PHE A 176 3.05 -2.91 -1.42
CA PHE A 176 2.18 -3.78 -0.65
C PHE A 176 2.91 -5.02 -0.17
N GLY A 177 2.76 -5.36 1.11
CA GLY A 177 3.25 -6.60 1.70
C GLY A 177 2.10 -7.47 2.20
N LEU A 178 2.20 -8.80 2.02
CA LEU A 178 1.10 -9.74 2.31
C LEU A 178 1.54 -10.83 3.30
N GLY A 179 0.84 -10.94 4.43
CA GLY A 179 1.28 -11.69 5.61
C GLY A 179 0.95 -13.17 5.59
N ALA A 180 -0.19 -13.57 5.03
CA ALA A 180 -0.63 -14.96 4.91
C ALA A 180 -1.14 -15.26 3.49
N GLU A 181 -1.18 -16.54 3.16
CA GLU A 181 -1.86 -17.02 1.95
C GLU A 181 -3.34 -16.61 1.93
N GLY A 182 -3.81 -16.15 0.78
CA GLY A 182 -5.15 -15.62 0.58
C GLY A 182 -5.32 -14.16 0.99
N ASP A 183 -4.33 -13.54 1.65
CA ASP A 183 -4.33 -12.09 1.84
C ASP A 183 -4.22 -11.41 0.47
N SER A 184 -4.92 -10.30 0.29
CA SER A 184 -4.93 -9.55 -0.97
C SER A 184 -5.00 -8.04 -0.78
N VAL A 185 -4.49 -7.29 -1.74
CA VAL A 185 -4.60 -5.84 -1.86
C VAL A 185 -4.95 -5.47 -3.29
N SER A 186 -5.96 -4.61 -3.48
CA SER A 186 -6.42 -4.09 -4.76
C SER A 186 -6.41 -2.56 -4.75
N VAL A 187 -5.75 -1.95 -5.73
CA VAL A 187 -5.82 -0.49 -5.96
C VAL A 187 -7.21 -0.14 -6.49
N VAL A 188 -7.88 0.80 -5.81
CA VAL A 188 -9.25 1.22 -6.15
C VAL A 188 -9.20 2.19 -7.33
N ASP A 189 -10.02 1.91 -8.34
CA ASP A 189 -10.24 2.84 -9.44
C ASP A 189 -11.18 3.97 -9.00
N LEU A 190 -10.60 5.11 -8.64
CA LEU A 190 -11.34 6.28 -8.18
C LEU A 190 -12.16 6.95 -9.30
N ARG A 191 -11.95 6.59 -10.58
CA ARG A 191 -12.67 7.14 -11.72
C ARG A 191 -13.90 6.31 -12.10
N ARG A 192 -13.96 5.04 -11.67
CA ARG A 192 -15.15 4.21 -11.83
C ARG A 192 -16.11 4.45 -10.67
N ALA A 193 -17.33 4.90 -10.97
CA ALA A 193 -18.41 4.90 -10.00
C ALA A 193 -18.56 3.49 -9.40
N PRO A 194 -18.88 3.36 -8.10
CA PRO A 194 -19.10 2.05 -7.51
C PRO A 194 -20.21 1.31 -8.28
N PRO A 195 -20.07 0.00 -8.53
CA PRO A 195 -21.14 -0.77 -9.14
C PRO A 195 -22.37 -0.72 -8.21
N GLY A 196 -23.43 -0.04 -8.65
CA GLY A 196 -24.67 0.16 -7.87
C GLY A 196 -25.15 1.61 -7.69
N GLY A 197 -24.60 2.60 -8.39
CA GLY A 197 -25.23 3.93 -8.50
C GLY A 197 -26.50 3.86 -9.37
N PRO A 198 -27.58 4.61 -9.06
CA PRO A 198 -28.81 4.56 -9.84
C PRO A 198 -28.58 5.16 -11.23
N LEU A 199 -29.21 4.55 -12.23
CA LEU A 199 -29.41 5.09 -13.58
C LEU A 199 -30.20 6.41 -13.53
#